data_AF-A0A3N5FSZ7-F1
#
_entry.id   AF-A0A3N5FSZ7-F1
#
_cell.length_a   1.000
_cell.length_b   1.000
_cell.length_c   1.000
_cell.angle_alpha   90.00
_cell.angle_beta   90.00
_cell.angle_gamma   90.00
#
_symmetry.space_group_name_H-M   'P 1'
#
loop_
_entity.id
_entity.type
_entity.pdbx_description
1 polymer ?
#
loop_
_entity_poly.entity_id
_entity_poly.type
_entity_poly.pdbx_seq_one_letter_code
_entity_poly.pdbx_strand_id
1 'polypeptide(L)'
;MTAMFMKSPRPIIVAFVVLALALGVWLAMRQPAKEAAAAGILSDVPVTVTLVENQKLASNISLIGTINASNDVNVVAETQGVTQAVYVNVGDPVRKGTVLVKVDDEIPRSNLAAAEINYEKAKRDFDRSEVLYQENSISIAQLDAARLGLKAAENQRDIARRQLANTEIKSPINGTM
;
A
#
# COMPACT_ATOMS: atom_id res chain seq x y z
N MET A 1 -69.74 -38.03 59.94
CA MET A 1 -70.73 -38.82 60.70
C MET A 1 -72.12 -38.26 60.40
N THR A 2 -72.95 -39.07 59.71
CA THR A 2 -74.44 -39.01 59.52
C THR A 2 -75.08 -37.71 58.96
N ALA A 3 -75.58 -37.61 57.72
CA ALA A 3 -76.67 -38.30 57.00
C ALA A 3 -78.11 -37.95 57.45
N MET A 4 -78.96 -37.66 56.44
CA MET A 4 -80.33 -38.17 56.30
C MET A 4 -81.53 -37.18 56.43
N PHE A 5 -82.15 -36.91 55.25
CA PHE A 5 -83.60 -36.93 54.93
C PHE A 5 -84.60 -36.07 55.75
N MET A 6 -85.27 -35.08 55.14
CA MET A 6 -86.46 -35.13 54.25
C MET A 6 -87.79 -35.10 55.02
N LYS A 7 -88.66 -34.09 54.74
CA LYS A 7 -90.09 -34.20 54.34
C LYS A 7 -90.86 -32.85 54.36
N SER A 8 -90.70 -32.06 53.29
CA SER A 8 -91.72 -31.72 52.27
C SER A 8 -93.07 -31.00 52.64
N PRO A 9 -93.80 -30.39 51.67
CA PRO A 9 -93.88 -28.94 51.44
C PRO A 9 -95.33 -28.50 51.08
N ARG A 10 -95.54 -27.23 50.63
CA ARG A 10 -96.49 -26.80 49.55
C ARG A 10 -97.08 -25.37 49.61
N PRO A 11 -97.04 -24.56 50.69
CA PRO A 11 -97.47 -23.14 50.63
C PRO A 11 -96.34 -22.12 50.39
N ILE A 12 -95.07 -22.52 50.54
CA ILE A 12 -93.90 -21.61 50.48
C ILE A 12 -93.60 -21.11 49.05
N ILE A 13 -93.94 -21.91 48.03
CA ILE A 13 -93.60 -21.61 46.63
C ILE A 13 -94.45 -20.46 46.09
N VAL A 14 -95.72 -20.37 46.49
CA VAL A 14 -96.64 -19.32 45.99
C VAL A 14 -96.29 -17.95 46.58
N ALA A 15 -95.90 -17.90 47.86
CA ALA A 15 -95.47 -16.66 48.51
C ALA A 15 -94.18 -16.08 47.87
N PHE A 16 -93.27 -16.94 47.42
CA PHE A 16 -92.02 -16.52 46.80
C PHE A 16 -92.23 -15.83 45.44
N VAL A 17 -93.22 -16.27 44.66
CA VAL A 17 -93.51 -15.70 43.34
C VAL A 17 -94.12 -14.30 43.45
N VAL A 18 -95.00 -14.09 44.43
CA VAL A 18 -95.60 -12.76 44.67
C VAL A 18 -94.56 -11.76 45.20
N LEU A 19 -93.65 -12.22 46.06
CA LEU A 19 -92.56 -11.38 46.58
C LEU A 19 -91.57 -10.97 45.47
N ALA A 20 -91.25 -11.87 44.53
CA ALA A 20 -90.34 -11.59 43.43
C ALA A 20 -90.88 -10.53 42.46
N LEU A 21 -92.19 -10.55 42.18
CA LEU A 21 -92.83 -9.55 41.31
C LEU A 21 -92.89 -8.17 41.96
N ALA A 22 -93.17 -8.09 43.26
CA ALA A 22 -93.17 -6.82 44.00
C ALA A 22 -91.77 -6.19 44.09
N LEU A 23 -90.72 -7.01 44.25
CA LEU A 23 -89.33 -6.55 44.31
C LEU A 23 -88.82 -6.03 42.96
N GLY A 24 -89.25 -6.65 41.85
CA GLY A 24 -88.87 -6.23 40.49
C GLY A 24 -89.40 -4.84 40.13
N VAL A 25 -90.63 -4.51 40.53
CA VAL A 25 -91.22 -3.18 40.29
C VAL A 25 -90.58 -2.11 41.17
N TRP A 26 -90.17 -2.45 42.40
CA TRP A 26 -89.51 -1.52 43.31
C TRP A 26 -88.07 -1.18 42.90
N LEU A 27 -87.34 -2.12 42.27
CA LEU A 27 -85.99 -1.85 41.76
C LEU A 27 -85.97 -0.97 40.49
N ALA A 28 -87.02 -1.04 39.66
CA ALA A 28 -87.10 -0.29 38.41
C ALA A 28 -87.36 1.22 38.60
N MET A 29 -87.94 1.62 39.74
CA MET A 29 -88.20 3.04 40.06
C MET A 29 -87.04 3.76 40.79
N ARG A 30 -85.92 3.07 41.06
CA ARG A 30 -84.75 3.61 41.77
C ARG A 30 -83.55 3.85 40.84
N GLN A 31 -83.74 4.63 39.78
CA GLN A 31 -82.62 5.17 39.00
C GLN A 31 -82.24 6.57 39.51
N PRO A 32 -81.09 6.77 40.18
CA PRO A 32 -80.52 8.09 40.40
C PRO A 32 -79.71 8.55 39.18
N ALA A 33 -79.77 9.87 38.96
CA ALA A 33 -79.19 10.63 37.85
C ALA A 33 -77.70 10.38 37.61
N LYS A 34 -77.32 10.23 36.34
CA LYS A 34 -75.93 10.36 35.86
C LYS A 34 -75.73 11.77 35.28
N GLU A 35 -75.26 12.67 36.12
CA GLU A 35 -74.62 13.92 35.69
C GLU A 35 -73.28 13.61 35.03
N ALA A 36 -73.03 14.31 33.91
CA ALA A 36 -71.84 14.23 33.12
C ALA A 36 -70.67 14.94 33.81
N ALA A 37 -69.64 14.18 34.17
CA ALA A 37 -68.28 14.69 34.34
C ALA A 37 -67.39 13.95 33.33
N ALA A 38 -66.91 14.68 32.34
CA ALA A 38 -66.01 14.18 31.31
C ALA A 38 -64.70 13.69 31.96
N ALA A 39 -64.52 12.38 32.00
CA ALA A 39 -63.26 11.75 32.31
C ALA A 39 -62.26 12.05 31.18
N GLY A 40 -61.18 12.73 31.50
CA GLY A 40 -59.99 12.77 30.64
C GLY A 40 -59.43 11.36 30.51
N ILE A 41 -59.60 10.75 29.34
CA ILE A 41 -59.00 9.46 29.00
C ILE A 41 -57.54 9.74 28.62
N LEU A 42 -56.61 9.52 29.56
CA LEU A 42 -55.22 9.28 29.20
C LEU A 42 -55.16 7.84 28.65
N SER A 43 -55.34 7.70 27.33
CA SER A 43 -55.02 6.45 26.65
C SER A 43 -53.51 6.34 26.53
N ASP A 44 -52.91 5.47 27.33
CA ASP A 44 -51.50 5.13 27.22
C ASP A 44 -51.33 4.28 25.94
N VAL A 45 -50.73 4.87 24.91
CA VAL A 45 -50.49 4.21 23.63
C VAL A 45 -49.15 3.47 23.76
N PRO A 46 -49.12 2.12 23.71
CA PRO A 46 -47.88 1.39 23.86
C PRO A 46 -46.96 1.67 22.67
N VAL A 47 -45.82 2.28 22.96
CA VAL A 47 -44.74 2.55 21.99
C VAL A 47 -43.56 1.65 22.29
N THR A 48 -43.01 1.06 21.23
CA THR A 48 -41.78 0.26 21.35
C THR A 48 -40.60 1.21 21.29
N VAL A 49 -39.79 1.23 22.35
CA VAL A 49 -38.57 2.02 22.43
C VAL A 49 -37.36 1.10 22.40
N THR A 50 -36.29 1.55 21.74
CA THR A 50 -34.99 0.88 21.72
C THR A 50 -33.94 1.86 22.24
N LEU A 51 -33.06 1.39 23.12
CA LEU A 51 -31.97 2.19 23.66
C LEU A 51 -30.93 2.44 22.56
N VAL A 52 -30.56 3.71 22.34
CA VAL A 52 -29.53 4.07 21.36
C VAL A 52 -28.16 3.89 22.00
N GLU A 53 -27.36 2.97 21.47
CA GLU A 53 -25.97 2.78 21.89
C GLU A 53 -25.00 3.39 20.89
N ASN A 54 -23.96 4.07 21.39
CA ASN A 54 -22.90 4.63 20.56
C ASN A 54 -21.98 3.52 20.07
N GLN A 55 -22.17 3.11 18.82
CA GLN A 55 -21.28 2.17 18.14
C GLN A 55 -20.34 2.91 17.19
N LYS A 56 -19.03 2.63 17.28
CA LYS A 56 -18.06 3.12 16.30
C LYS A 56 -18.26 2.36 14.99
N LEU A 57 -18.90 3.00 14.01
CA LEU A 57 -19.00 2.49 12.66
C LEU A 57 -17.65 2.67 11.96
N ALA A 58 -16.93 1.56 11.74
CA ALA A 58 -15.74 1.57 10.91
C ALA A 58 -16.16 1.61 9.43
N SER A 59 -16.09 2.80 8.83
CA SER A 59 -16.34 2.98 7.40
C SER A 59 -15.10 2.53 6.60
N ASN A 60 -15.06 1.26 6.23
CA ASN A 60 -13.98 0.71 5.42
C ASN A 60 -14.23 1.04 3.95
N ILE A 61 -13.42 1.91 3.36
CA ILE A 61 -13.45 2.20 1.92
C ILE A 61 -12.55 1.16 1.25
N SER A 62 -13.15 0.28 0.44
CA SER A 62 -12.41 -0.69 -0.37
C SER A 62 -12.11 -0.06 -1.74
N LEU A 63 -10.83 0.17 -2.02
CA LEU A 63 -10.37 0.63 -3.33
C LEU A 63 -9.68 -0.53 -4.05
N ILE A 64 -10.00 -0.70 -5.32
CA ILE A 64 -9.28 -1.59 -6.22
C ILE A 64 -8.23 -0.73 -6.91
N GLY A 65 -6.96 -1.10 -6.74
CA GLY A 65 -5.83 -0.44 -7.37
C GLY A 65 -4.86 -1.47 -7.92
N THR A 66 -4.19 -1.11 -9.01
CA THR A 66 -3.12 -1.93 -9.56
C THR A 66 -1.81 -1.59 -8.84
N ILE A 67 -1.12 -2.61 -8.33
CA ILE A 67 0.21 -2.45 -7.74
C ILE A 67 1.22 -2.47 -8.89
N ASN A 68 1.98 -1.39 -9.04
CA ASN A 68 3.10 -1.32 -9.98
C ASN A 68 4.42 -1.35 -9.20
N ALA A 69 5.49 -1.80 -9.86
CA ALA A 69 6.83 -1.72 -9.31
C ALA A 69 7.16 -0.27 -8.96
N SER A 70 7.71 -0.03 -7.76
CA SER A 70 8.08 1.33 -7.35
C SER A 70 9.20 1.91 -8.20
N ASN A 71 10.06 1.05 -8.78
CA ASN A 71 11.11 1.43 -9.72
C ASN A 71 11.22 0.36 -10.81
N ASP A 72 11.11 0.77 -12.07
CA ASP A 72 11.33 -0.07 -13.25
C ASP A 72 12.39 0.62 -14.12
N VAL A 73 13.45 -0.11 -14.50
CA VAL A 73 14.56 0.42 -15.28
C VAL A 73 14.93 -0.57 -16.37
N ASN A 74 14.75 -0.15 -17.62
CA ASN A 74 15.18 -0.92 -18.78
C ASN A 74 16.70 -0.79 -18.96
N VAL A 75 17.41 -1.91 -18.88
CA VAL A 75 18.87 -1.96 -19.07
C VAL A 75 19.17 -2.29 -20.52
N VAL A 76 19.70 -1.32 -21.26
CA VAL A 76 20.09 -1.45 -22.67
C VAL A 76 21.61 -1.52 -22.78
N ALA A 77 22.10 -2.34 -23.70
CA ALA A 77 23.53 -2.40 -24.02
C ALA A 77 23.99 -1.07 -24.66
N GLU A 78 25.00 -0.42 -24.08
CA GLU A 78 25.61 0.77 -24.67
C GLU A 78 26.62 0.44 -25.79
N THR A 79 27.02 -0.83 -25.92
CA THR A 79 28.02 -1.30 -26.89
C THR A 79 27.43 -2.27 -27.90
N GLN A 80 27.77 -2.11 -29.17
CA GLN A 80 27.48 -3.10 -30.21
C GLN A 80 28.51 -4.24 -30.12
N GLY A 81 28.06 -5.49 -30.01
CA GLY A 81 28.94 -6.64 -29.95
C GLY A 81 28.16 -7.94 -29.70
N VAL A 82 28.86 -9.07 -29.83
CA VAL A 82 28.29 -10.39 -29.52
C VAL A 82 28.27 -10.57 -28.01
N THR A 83 27.13 -11.01 -27.47
CA THR A 83 27.02 -11.37 -26.04
C THR A 83 27.86 -12.62 -25.77
N GLN A 84 28.91 -12.50 -24.95
CA GLN A 84 29.72 -13.64 -24.52
C GLN A 84 29.02 -14.44 -23.41
N ALA A 85 28.39 -13.77 -22.45
CA ALA A 85 27.77 -14.42 -21.30
C ALA A 85 26.66 -13.59 -20.68
N VAL A 86 25.64 -14.29 -20.15
CA VAL A 86 24.59 -13.74 -19.30
C VAL A 86 24.72 -14.40 -17.93
N TYR A 87 24.81 -13.59 -16.87
CA TYR A 87 25.14 -14.07 -15.51
C TYR A 87 23.94 -14.16 -14.57
N VAL A 88 22.75 -13.79 -15.04
CA VAL A 88 21.55 -13.56 -14.22
C VAL A 88 20.33 -14.10 -14.94
N ASN A 89 19.40 -14.68 -14.17
CA ASN A 89 18.12 -15.16 -14.67
C ASN A 89 16.96 -14.28 -14.19
N VAL A 90 15.82 -14.42 -14.86
CA VAL A 90 14.57 -13.75 -14.46
C VAL A 90 14.19 -14.19 -13.04
N GLY A 91 13.97 -13.23 -12.15
CA GLY A 91 13.64 -13.48 -10.75
C GLY A 91 14.85 -13.50 -9.80
N ASP A 92 16.09 -13.36 -10.29
CA ASP A 92 17.26 -13.32 -9.41
C ASP A 92 17.39 -11.95 -8.71
N PRO A 93 17.74 -11.92 -7.40
CA PRO A 93 18.00 -10.68 -6.70
C PRO A 93 19.35 -10.07 -7.14
N VAL A 94 19.31 -8.87 -7.70
CA VAL A 94 20.49 -8.14 -8.18
C VAL A 94 20.74 -6.89 -7.33
N ARG A 95 22.01 -6.62 -7.04
CA ARG A 95 22.43 -5.37 -6.39
C ARG A 95 22.90 -4.37 -7.44
N LYS A 96 22.84 -3.08 -7.12
CA LYS A 96 23.41 -2.01 -7.93
C LYS A 96 24.89 -2.31 -8.20
N GLY A 97 25.29 -2.27 -9.47
CA GLY A 97 26.65 -2.57 -9.93
C GLY A 97 26.90 -4.05 -10.26
N THR A 98 25.94 -4.95 -10.05
CA THR A 98 26.07 -6.37 -10.44
C THR A 98 26.14 -6.48 -11.97
N VAL A 99 27.12 -7.23 -12.49
CA VAL A 99 27.24 -7.52 -13.93
C VAL A 99 26.13 -8.47 -14.33
N LEU A 100 25.32 -8.05 -15.31
CA LEU A 100 24.18 -8.79 -15.82
C LEU A 100 24.59 -9.55 -17.08
N VAL A 101 25.25 -8.84 -17.99
CA VAL A 101 25.65 -9.35 -19.30
C VAL A 101 27.05 -8.87 -19.60
N LYS A 102 27.86 -9.75 -20.18
CA LYS A 102 29.17 -9.41 -20.72
C LYS A 102 29.15 -9.54 -22.24
N VAL A 103 29.50 -8.43 -22.88
CA VAL A 103 29.72 -8.34 -24.32
C VAL A 103 31.20 -8.62 -24.61
N ASP A 104 31.48 -9.08 -25.82
CA ASP A 104 32.85 -9.31 -26.28
C ASP A 104 33.77 -8.09 -26.04
N ASP A 105 34.88 -8.32 -25.32
CA ASP A 105 35.77 -7.29 -24.81
C ASP A 105 37.17 -7.32 -25.45
N GLU A 106 37.43 -8.19 -26.41
CA GLU A 106 38.78 -8.39 -26.99
C GLU A 106 39.33 -7.12 -27.67
N ILE A 107 38.53 -6.47 -28.52
CA ILE A 107 38.90 -5.22 -29.19
C ILE A 107 39.00 -4.04 -28.20
N PRO A 108 37.98 -3.75 -27.36
CA PRO A 108 38.07 -2.68 -26.37
C PRO A 108 39.25 -2.83 -25.40
N ARG A 109 39.58 -4.07 -25.01
CA ARG A 109 40.71 -4.36 -24.13
C ARG A 109 42.05 -4.09 -24.82
N SER A 110 42.18 -4.48 -26.08
CA SER A 110 43.38 -4.19 -26.89
C SER A 110 43.56 -2.69 -27.11
N ASN A 111 42.47 -1.96 -27.35
CA ASN A 111 42.49 -0.50 -27.48
C ASN A 111 42.91 0.19 -26.18
N LEU A 112 42.44 -0.28 -25.02
CA LEU A 112 42.89 0.24 -23.72
C LEU A 112 44.39 0.01 -23.52
N ALA A 113 44.90 -1.18 -23.81
CA ALA A 113 46.33 -1.49 -23.70
C ALA A 113 47.18 -0.56 -24.58
N ALA A 114 46.75 -0.31 -25.83
CA ALA A 114 47.44 0.63 -26.72
C ALA A 114 47.41 2.08 -26.19
N ALA A 115 46.28 2.52 -25.64
CA ALA A 115 46.14 3.85 -25.05
C ALA A 115 46.97 4.02 -23.77
N GLU A 116 47.09 2.98 -22.94
CA GLU A 116 47.94 2.97 -21.75
C GLU A 116 49.43 3.10 -22.11
N ILE A 117 49.90 2.39 -23.14
CA ILE A 117 51.27 2.52 -23.65
C ILE A 117 51.54 3.97 -24.12
N ASN A 118 50.59 4.56 -24.84
CA ASN A 118 50.73 5.94 -25.31
C ASN A 118 50.73 6.96 -24.16
N TYR A 119 49.89 6.76 -23.14
CA TYR A 119 49.89 7.56 -21.92
C TYR A 119 51.23 7.48 -21.18
N GLU A 120 51.76 6.27 -20.97
CA GLU A 120 53.06 6.08 -20.32
C GLU A 120 54.20 6.72 -21.11
N LYS A 121 54.17 6.63 -22.44
CA LYS A 121 55.13 7.34 -23.30
C LYS A 121 55.04 8.85 -23.10
N ALA A 122 53.84 9.42 -23.23
CA ALA A 122 53.64 10.87 -23.11
C ALA A 122 54.00 11.39 -21.71
N LYS A 123 53.77 10.58 -20.68
CA LYS A 123 54.15 10.88 -19.30
C LYS A 123 55.66 10.96 -19.15
N ARG A 124 56.39 9.96 -19.65
CA ARG A 124 57.87 9.96 -19.65
C ARG A 124 58.45 11.11 -20.45
N ASP A 125 57.82 11.47 -21.56
CA ASP A 125 58.23 12.62 -22.38
C ASP A 125 58.02 13.94 -21.61
N PHE A 126 56.89 14.11 -20.92
CA PHE A 126 56.64 15.26 -20.04
C PHE A 126 57.62 15.32 -18.86
N ASP A 127 57.82 14.21 -18.14
CA ASP A 127 58.75 14.14 -17.00
C ASP A 127 60.17 14.53 -17.44
N ARG A 128 60.60 14.08 -18.62
CA ARG A 128 61.90 14.48 -19.20
C ARG A 128 61.94 15.96 -19.57
N SER A 129 60.89 16.48 -20.19
CA SER A 129 60.79 17.91 -20.52
C SER A 129 60.79 18.78 -19.27
N GLU A 130 60.16 18.36 -18.17
CA GLU A 130 60.16 19.09 -16.91
C GLU A 130 61.57 19.22 -16.33
N VAL A 131 62.34 18.13 -16.31
CA VAL A 131 63.75 18.15 -15.89
C VAL A 131 64.58 19.07 -16.78
N LEU A 132 64.46 18.94 -18.11
CA LEU A 132 65.20 19.79 -19.05
C LEU A 132 64.83 21.27 -18.95
N TYR A 133 63.60 21.59 -18.58
CA TYR A 133 63.16 22.97 -18.35
C TYR A 133 63.78 23.54 -17.07
N GLN A 134 63.84 22.74 -15.99
CA GLN A 134 64.54 23.13 -14.76
C GLN A 134 66.04 23.36 -15.00
N GLU A 135 66.64 22.60 -15.92
CA GLU A 135 68.01 22.78 -16.39
C GLU A 135 68.17 23.91 -17.43
N ASN A 136 67.13 24.71 -17.69
CA ASN A 136 67.09 25.79 -18.70
C ASN A 136 67.46 25.33 -20.13
N SER A 137 67.30 24.04 -20.44
CA SER A 137 67.69 23.42 -21.71
C SER A 137 66.58 23.39 -22.77
N ILE A 138 65.33 23.69 -22.39
CA ILE A 138 64.19 23.78 -23.31
C ILE A 138 63.35 25.03 -23.05
N SER A 139 62.54 25.43 -24.04
CA SER A 139 61.63 26.57 -23.89
C SER A 139 60.34 26.21 -23.14
N ILE A 140 59.68 27.22 -22.57
CA ILE A 140 58.38 27.02 -21.90
C ILE A 140 57.32 26.47 -22.86
N ALA A 141 57.38 26.87 -24.13
CA ALA A 141 56.49 26.38 -25.18
C ALA A 141 56.67 24.88 -25.45
N GLN A 142 57.90 24.36 -25.35
CA GLN A 142 58.19 22.94 -25.47
C GLN A 142 57.66 22.14 -24.27
N LEU A 143 57.82 22.67 -23.05
CA LEU A 143 57.23 22.07 -21.85
C LEU A 143 55.70 22.04 -21.93
N ASP A 144 55.08 23.14 -22.35
CA ASP A 144 53.63 23.21 -22.52
C ASP A 144 53.12 22.24 -23.59
N ALA A 145 53.84 22.09 -24.71
CA ALA A 145 53.51 21.10 -25.73
C ALA A 145 53.55 19.67 -25.17
N ALA A 146 54.56 19.33 -24.37
CA ALA A 146 54.66 18.02 -23.71
C ALA A 146 53.52 17.81 -22.69
N ARG A 147 53.18 18.84 -21.90
CA ARG A 147 52.06 18.81 -20.95
C ARG A 147 50.72 18.57 -21.64
N LEU A 148 50.47 19.27 -22.75
CA LEU A 148 49.25 19.09 -23.54
C LEU A 148 49.21 17.70 -24.18
N GLY A 149 50.35 17.18 -24.65
CA GLY A 149 50.47 15.82 -25.16
C GLY A 149 50.14 14.76 -24.12
N LEU A 150 50.65 14.89 -22.89
CA LEU A 150 50.29 14.03 -21.77
C LEU A 150 48.79 14.06 -21.49
N LYS A 151 48.20 15.27 -21.42
CA LYS A 151 46.77 15.42 -21.13
C LYS A 151 45.89 14.85 -22.24
N ALA A 152 46.29 14.96 -23.50
CA ALA A 152 45.61 14.33 -24.62
C ALA A 152 45.67 12.79 -24.53
N ALA A 153 46.84 12.23 -24.22
CA ALA A 153 47.01 10.78 -24.05
C ALA A 153 46.23 10.25 -22.83
N GLU A 154 46.16 11.02 -21.74
CA GLU A 154 45.35 10.72 -20.57
C GLU A 154 43.86 10.62 -20.92
N ASN A 155 43.33 11.61 -21.62
CA ASN A 155 41.94 11.61 -22.08
C ASN A 155 41.66 10.40 -22.98
N GLN A 156 42.58 10.05 -23.88
CA GLN A 156 42.41 8.91 -24.77
C GLN A 156 42.39 7.57 -24.01
N ARG A 157 43.25 7.41 -23.00
CA ARG A 157 43.22 6.26 -22.08
C ARG A 157 41.89 6.17 -21.36
N ASP A 158 41.36 7.29 -20.87
CA ASP A 158 40.10 7.32 -20.12
C ASP A 158 38.90 6.99 -21.01
N ILE A 159 38.89 7.44 -22.27
CA ILE A 159 37.88 7.06 -23.26
C ILE A 159 37.93 5.54 -23.49
N ALA A 160 39.11 4.98 -23.76
CA ALA A 160 39.27 3.55 -23.99
C ALA A 160 38.87 2.71 -22.76
N ARG A 161 39.17 3.21 -21.55
CA ARG A 161 38.76 2.56 -20.28
C ARG A 161 37.24 2.54 -20.13
N ARG A 162 36.56 3.64 -20.45
CA ARG A 162 35.08 3.69 -20.41
C ARG A 162 34.46 2.78 -21.45
N GLN A 163 35.03 2.73 -22.66
CA GLN A 163 34.58 1.79 -23.69
C GLN A 163 34.68 0.33 -23.23
N LEU A 164 35.77 -0.03 -22.55
CA LEU A 164 35.92 -1.36 -21.94
C LEU A 164 34.92 -1.56 -20.78
N ALA A 165 34.71 -0.56 -19.93
CA ALA A 165 33.74 -0.67 -18.84
C ALA A 165 32.30 -0.86 -19.36
N ASN A 166 31.97 -0.30 -20.52
CA ASN A 166 30.66 -0.40 -21.14
C ASN A 166 30.39 -1.79 -21.75
N THR A 167 31.40 -2.66 -21.92
CA THR A 167 31.17 -4.06 -22.33
C THR A 167 30.57 -4.90 -21.20
N GLU A 168 30.69 -4.42 -19.95
CA GLU A 168 30.04 -5.01 -18.77
C GLU A 168 28.75 -4.24 -18.44
N ILE A 169 27.61 -4.83 -18.79
CA ILE A 169 26.30 -4.23 -18.52
C ILE A 169 25.94 -4.50 -17.06
N LYS A 170 25.81 -3.43 -16.27
CA LYS A 170 25.58 -3.51 -14.81
C LYS A 170 24.19 -3.03 -14.42
N SER A 171 23.64 -3.58 -13.33
CA SER A 171 22.36 -3.10 -12.79
C SER A 171 22.49 -1.69 -12.20
N PRO A 172 21.62 -0.72 -12.58
CA PRO A 172 21.62 0.62 -12.02
C PRO A 172 20.97 0.70 -10.63
N ILE A 173 20.18 -0.31 -10.25
CA ILE A 173 19.40 -0.35 -9.00
C ILE A 173 19.56 -1.68 -8.26
N ASN A 174 19.17 -1.67 -6.99
CA ASN A 174 18.94 -2.92 -6.25
C ASN A 174 17.52 -3.39 -6.55
N GLY A 175 17.34 -4.66 -6.86
CA GLY A 175 16.02 -5.18 -7.20
C GLY A 175 16.05 -6.65 -7.60
N THR A 176 15.04 -7.04 -8.35
CA THR A 176 14.91 -8.38 -8.93
C THR A 176 14.83 -8.21 -10.44
N MET A 177 15.48 -9.11 -11.19
CA MET A 177 15.57 -9.03 -12.65
C MET A 177 14.30 -9.51 -13.36
#